data_AF-W0FMD7-F1
#
_entry.id   AF-W0FMD7-F1
#
_cell.length_a   1.000
_cell.length_b   1.000
_cell.length_c   1.000
_cell.angle_alpha   90.00
_cell.angle_beta   90.00
_cell.angle_gamma   90.00
#
_symmetry.space_group_name_H-M   'P 1'
#
loop_
_entity.id
_entity.type
_entity.pdbx_description
1 polymer ?
#
loop_
_entity_poly.entity_id
_entity_poly.type
_entity_poly.pdbx_seq_one_letter_code
_entity_poly.pdbx_strand_id
1 'polypeptide(L)'
;MNVLVINAGSSSLKFQLLDVDTREVYAKGNCERIGIDGSFVGYESIAVEGKQKLDVPLPDHKTATSYVVDIVQATGKDFIGIGHRVVQGGWYFPESKIVTDESLGWVREVAPLAPLHNYAEADVIEICRELFPGKGNVVVADTSFHYNIPEKAHRYALPRDVVEKFHIRKYGAHGTSHRYIWRASKEFLGDDLHNLVSCHLGSGSSLAAIKDGHDMDTTMGLTPLDGLIMGTRCGTIDPATVCFLMREGGYTIDEVDTMMNKQSGLLALSGISSDSRDIEAGIEAG
;
A
#
# COMPACT_ATOMS: atom_id res chain seq x y z
N MET A 1 16.33 -17.68 5.96
CA MET A 1 15.50 -18.16 4.82
C MET A 1 15.23 -16.99 3.89
N ASN A 2 15.41 -17.13 2.57
CA ASN A 2 15.29 -15.98 1.66
C ASN A 2 13.88 -15.82 1.07
N VAL A 3 13.38 -14.58 1.03
CA VAL A 3 12.07 -14.21 0.47
C VAL A 3 12.23 -13.00 -0.45
N LEU A 4 11.57 -13.04 -1.61
CA LEU A 4 11.39 -11.87 -2.47
C LEU A 4 10.12 -11.13 -2.04
N VAL A 5 10.22 -9.86 -1.71
CA VAL A 5 9.09 -9.01 -1.35
C VAL A 5 8.81 -8.08 -2.52
N ILE A 6 7.55 -8.00 -2.94
CA ILE A 6 7.06 -7.15 -4.03
C ILE A 6 6.00 -6.20 -3.50
N ASN A 7 6.10 -4.93 -3.89
CA ASN A 7 5.10 -3.90 -3.66
C ASN A 7 4.85 -3.17 -4.98
N ALA A 8 3.74 -3.49 -5.62
CA ALA A 8 3.33 -2.91 -6.89
C ALA A 8 2.39 -1.73 -6.67
N GLY A 9 2.52 -0.71 -7.51
CA GLY A 9 1.53 0.34 -7.70
C GLY A 9 1.23 0.50 -9.19
N SER A 10 0.30 1.39 -9.53
CA SER A 10 -0.14 1.59 -10.92
C SER A 10 0.98 1.95 -11.90
N SER A 11 2.04 2.63 -11.45
CA SER A 11 3.17 3.09 -12.29
C SER A 11 4.54 2.81 -11.66
N SER A 12 4.59 1.94 -10.65
CA SER A 12 5.86 1.58 -9.99
C SER A 12 5.84 0.16 -9.46
N LEU A 13 7.01 -0.43 -9.28
CA LEU A 13 7.19 -1.73 -8.64
C LEU A 13 8.43 -1.67 -7.77
N LYS A 14 8.26 -1.86 -6.46
CA LYS A 14 9.37 -1.95 -5.50
C LYS A 14 9.61 -3.41 -5.15
N PHE A 15 10.87 -3.78 -4.98
CA PHE A 15 11.24 -5.13 -4.62
C PHE A 15 12.36 -5.17 -3.59
N GLN A 16 12.41 -6.27 -2.84
CA GLN A 16 13.50 -6.56 -1.92
C GLN A 16 13.70 -8.08 -1.79
N LEU A 17 14.91 -8.56 -2.00
CA LEU A 17 15.32 -9.92 -1.67
C LEU A 17 16.08 -9.89 -0.36
N LEU A 18 15.58 -10.58 0.66
CA LEU A 18 16.19 -10.60 1.99
C LEU A 18 16.14 -11.99 2.65
N ASP A 19 17.03 -12.22 3.60
CA ASP A 19 16.88 -13.30 4.57
C ASP A 19 15.99 -12.84 5.74
N VAL A 20 14.90 -13.55 5.99
CA VAL A 20 13.93 -13.17 7.04
C VAL A 20 14.41 -13.44 8.47
N ASP A 21 15.41 -14.31 8.63
CA ASP A 21 15.96 -14.68 9.94
C ASP A 21 17.02 -13.65 10.37
N THR A 22 17.94 -13.30 9.46
CA THR A 22 19.04 -12.34 9.74
C THR A 22 18.67 -10.89 9.41
N ARG A 23 17.61 -10.67 8.64
CA ARG A 23 17.19 -9.37 8.06
C ARG A 23 18.21 -8.79 7.08
N GLU A 24 19.18 -9.58 6.62
CA GLU A 24 20.16 -9.17 5.61
C GLU A 24 19.49 -9.00 4.25
N VAL A 25 19.81 -7.90 3.56
CA VAL A 25 19.21 -7.53 2.27
C VAL A 25 20.20 -7.78 1.15
N TYR A 26 19.87 -8.68 0.23
CA TYR A 26 20.74 -9.05 -0.88
C TYR A 26 20.51 -8.20 -2.13
N ALA A 27 19.27 -7.77 -2.36
CA ALA A 27 18.93 -6.83 -3.41
C ALA A 27 17.70 -6.01 -2.99
N LYS A 28 17.64 -4.75 -3.39
CA LYS A 28 16.45 -3.90 -3.25
C LYS A 28 16.41 -2.87 -4.35
N GLY A 29 15.22 -2.47 -4.77
CA GLY A 29 15.09 -1.47 -5.82
C GLY A 29 13.66 -1.09 -6.14
N ASN A 30 13.54 -0.27 -7.16
CA ASN A 30 12.32 0.33 -7.65
C ASN A 30 12.38 0.48 -9.18
N CYS A 31 11.37 -0.06 -9.85
CA CYS A 31 11.00 0.29 -11.21
C CYS A 31 10.04 1.48 -11.13
N GLU A 32 10.37 2.58 -11.79
CA GLU A 32 9.57 3.81 -11.75
C GLU A 32 9.08 4.23 -13.12
N ARG A 33 7.94 4.94 -13.13
CA ARG A 33 7.28 5.48 -14.32
C ARG A 33 6.93 4.36 -15.33
N ILE A 34 6.48 3.21 -14.83
CA ILE A 34 5.99 2.11 -15.67
C ILE A 34 4.78 2.62 -16.49
N GLY A 35 4.80 2.38 -17.80
CA GLY A 35 3.83 2.87 -18.77
C GLY A 35 3.98 4.36 -19.12
N ILE A 36 5.05 5.02 -18.67
CA ILE A 36 5.26 6.46 -18.81
C ILE A 36 6.69 6.71 -19.36
N ASP A 37 6.85 7.74 -20.20
CA ASP A 37 8.17 8.14 -20.71
C ASP A 37 9.16 8.42 -19.58
N GLY A 38 10.46 8.20 -19.84
CA GLY A 38 11.52 8.44 -18.86
C GLY A 38 11.54 7.43 -17.70
N SER A 39 11.04 6.22 -17.93
CA SER A 39 11.11 5.10 -16.99
C SER A 39 12.55 4.67 -16.69
N PHE A 40 12.75 4.18 -15.47
CA PHE A 40 14.04 3.68 -15.04
C PHE A 40 13.91 2.60 -13.96
N VAL A 41 14.98 1.82 -13.79
CA VAL A 41 15.15 0.87 -12.69
C VAL A 41 16.29 1.35 -11.81
N GLY A 42 15.99 1.72 -10.57
CA GLY A 42 16.98 2.01 -9.53
C GLY A 42 17.14 0.79 -8.62
N TYR A 43 18.38 0.39 -8.32
CA TYR A 43 18.60 -0.75 -7.40
C TYR A 43 19.97 -0.74 -6.72
N GLU A 44 20.07 -1.51 -5.65
CA GLU A 44 21.30 -1.87 -4.94
C GLU A 44 21.27 -3.39 -4.76
N SER A 45 22.39 -4.06 -5.00
CA SER A 45 22.49 -5.53 -4.91
C SER A 45 23.91 -5.95 -4.55
N ILE A 46 24.07 -7.06 -3.83
CA ILE A 46 25.39 -7.64 -3.52
C ILE A 46 26.20 -8.05 -4.76
N ALA A 47 25.54 -8.14 -5.93
CA ALA A 47 26.18 -8.50 -7.19
C ALA A 47 26.88 -7.32 -7.88
N VAL A 48 26.63 -6.08 -7.44
CA VAL A 48 27.14 -4.85 -8.05
C VAL A 48 27.54 -3.84 -6.98
N GLU A 49 28.59 -3.07 -7.22
CA GLU A 49 29.04 -2.08 -6.25
C GLU A 49 28.20 -0.79 -6.34
N GLY A 50 27.66 -0.35 -5.21
CA GLY A 50 26.92 0.90 -5.10
C GLY A 50 25.53 0.89 -5.75
N LYS A 51 24.88 2.05 -5.73
CA LYS A 51 23.54 2.24 -6.31
C LYS A 51 23.63 2.31 -7.83
N GLN A 52 22.79 1.52 -8.49
CA GLN A 52 22.64 1.48 -9.93
C GLN A 52 21.38 2.21 -10.38
N LYS A 53 21.44 2.80 -11.58
CA LYS A 53 20.28 3.35 -12.28
C LYS A 53 20.35 2.94 -13.74
N LEU A 54 19.30 2.29 -14.24
CA LEU A 54 19.14 1.88 -15.63
C LEU A 54 17.98 2.67 -16.22
N ASP A 55 18.27 3.61 -17.12
CA ASP A 55 17.24 4.30 -17.91
C ASP A 55 16.81 3.37 -19.05
N VAL A 56 15.65 2.72 -18.88
CA VAL A 56 15.14 1.67 -19.76
C VAL A 56 13.63 1.83 -19.99
N PRO A 57 13.11 1.50 -21.17
CA PRO A 57 11.66 1.48 -21.40
C PRO A 57 10.98 0.42 -20.53
N LEU A 58 9.95 0.83 -19.79
CA LEU A 58 9.09 -0.05 -19.00
C LEU A 58 7.63 0.11 -19.45
N PRO A 59 7.22 -0.47 -20.59
CA PRO A 59 5.86 -0.30 -21.10
C PRO A 59 4.79 -0.91 -20.21
N ASP A 60 5.14 -1.94 -19.42
CA ASP A 60 4.23 -2.68 -18.55
C ASP A 60 4.96 -3.29 -17.34
N HIS A 61 4.17 -3.79 -16.38
CA HIS A 61 4.70 -4.47 -15.19
C HIS A 61 5.40 -5.79 -15.50
N LYS A 62 5.08 -6.44 -16.62
CA LYS A 62 5.76 -7.69 -17.02
C LYS A 62 7.22 -7.42 -17.36
N THR A 63 7.47 -6.40 -18.15
CA THR A 63 8.82 -5.92 -18.48
C THR A 63 9.57 -5.47 -17.23
N ALA A 64 8.92 -4.69 -16.35
CA ALA A 64 9.51 -4.28 -15.08
C ALA A 64 9.90 -5.49 -14.19
N THR A 65 9.04 -6.50 -14.10
CA THR A 65 9.29 -7.70 -13.30
C THR A 65 10.43 -8.54 -13.88
N SER A 66 10.61 -8.59 -15.21
CA SER A 66 11.77 -9.25 -15.82
C SER A 66 13.10 -8.63 -15.38
N TYR A 67 13.20 -7.29 -15.27
CA TYR A 67 14.40 -6.67 -14.70
C TYR A 67 14.62 -7.07 -13.23
N VAL A 68 13.55 -7.22 -12.44
CA VAL A 68 13.64 -7.73 -11.07
C VAL A 68 14.17 -9.17 -11.04
N VAL A 69 13.71 -10.03 -11.96
CA VAL A 69 14.23 -11.40 -12.12
C VAL A 69 15.74 -11.37 -12.35
N ASP A 70 16.21 -10.59 -13.31
CA ASP A 70 17.63 -10.50 -13.67
C ASP A 70 18.48 -10.03 -12.47
N ILE A 71 18.02 -8.98 -11.76
CA ILE A 71 18.71 -8.45 -10.58
C ILE A 71 18.76 -9.49 -9.45
N VAL A 72 17.66 -10.19 -9.21
CA VAL A 72 17.56 -11.23 -8.18
C VAL A 72 18.46 -12.43 -8.53
N GLN A 73 18.43 -12.91 -9.77
CA GLN A 73 19.27 -14.02 -10.21
C GLN A 73 20.76 -13.70 -10.11
N ALA A 74 21.17 -12.47 -10.43
CA ALA A 74 22.56 -12.03 -10.33
C ALA A 74 23.13 -12.11 -8.91
N THR A 75 22.29 -12.08 -7.86
CA THR A 75 22.73 -12.27 -6.47
C THR A 75 23.27 -13.67 -6.19
N GLY A 76 22.90 -14.67 -7.00
CA GLY A 76 23.17 -16.09 -6.75
C GLY A 76 22.43 -16.66 -5.54
N LYS A 77 21.51 -15.91 -4.93
CA LYS A 77 20.72 -16.35 -3.78
C LYS A 77 19.41 -16.96 -4.26
N ASP A 78 19.18 -18.23 -3.93
CA ASP A 78 17.85 -18.84 -4.08
C ASP A 78 16.89 -18.32 -3.01
N PHE A 79 15.59 -18.35 -3.28
CA PHE A 79 14.54 -17.94 -2.34
C PHE A 79 13.34 -18.88 -2.36
N ILE A 80 12.63 -18.97 -1.24
CA ILE A 80 11.58 -19.99 -1.05
C ILE A 80 10.20 -19.54 -1.51
N GLY A 81 9.97 -18.23 -1.62
CA GLY A 81 8.69 -17.67 -2.04
C GLY A 81 8.69 -16.15 -2.18
N ILE A 82 7.55 -15.64 -2.60
CA ILE A 82 7.32 -14.23 -2.92
C ILE A 82 6.19 -13.68 -2.03
N GLY A 83 6.48 -12.63 -1.27
CA GLY A 83 5.47 -11.89 -0.51
C GLY A 83 5.00 -10.67 -1.27
N HIS A 84 3.70 -10.57 -1.54
CA HIS A 84 3.08 -9.45 -2.24
C HIS A 84 2.31 -8.58 -1.28
N ARG A 85 2.65 -7.30 -1.22
CA ARG A 85 1.76 -6.32 -0.60
C ARG A 85 0.52 -6.17 -1.47
N VAL A 86 -0.65 -6.26 -0.84
CA VAL A 86 -1.94 -5.90 -1.44
C VAL A 86 -2.59 -4.82 -0.59
N VAL A 87 -3.06 -3.73 -1.19
CA VAL A 87 -3.67 -2.64 -0.42
C VAL A 87 -4.95 -3.11 0.26
N GLN A 88 -5.86 -3.75 -0.48
CA GLN A 88 -7.17 -4.08 0.05
C GLN A 88 -7.46 -5.58 0.00
N GLY A 89 -7.58 -6.19 1.18
CA GLY A 89 -7.98 -7.59 1.34
C GLY A 89 -9.50 -7.81 1.51
N GLY A 90 -10.29 -6.74 1.66
CA GLY A 90 -11.73 -6.83 1.88
C GLY A 90 -12.11 -7.84 2.97
N TRP A 91 -13.14 -8.65 2.71
CA TRP A 91 -13.61 -9.68 3.66
C TRP A 91 -12.87 -11.03 3.54
N TYR A 92 -12.01 -11.20 2.52
CA TYR A 92 -11.36 -12.49 2.21
C TYR A 92 -10.03 -12.72 2.92
N PHE A 93 -9.33 -11.66 3.32
CA PHE A 93 -7.96 -11.71 3.85
C PHE A 93 -7.86 -11.17 5.29
N PRO A 94 -8.43 -11.87 6.30
CA PRO A 94 -8.21 -11.52 7.72
C PRO A 94 -6.76 -11.67 8.15
N GLU A 95 -5.99 -12.48 7.42
CA GLU A 95 -4.57 -12.70 7.59
C GLU A 95 -3.93 -12.96 6.22
N SER A 96 -2.59 -12.99 6.18
CA SER A 96 -1.85 -13.32 4.97
C SER A 96 -2.19 -14.72 4.46
N LYS A 97 -2.33 -14.88 3.14
CA LYS A 97 -2.72 -16.17 2.53
C LYS A 97 -1.81 -16.53 1.38
N ILE A 98 -1.57 -17.84 1.23
CA ILE A 98 -0.89 -18.39 0.05
C ILE A 98 -1.77 -18.14 -1.18
N VAL A 99 -1.13 -17.75 -2.28
CA VAL A 99 -1.79 -17.49 -3.55
C VAL A 99 -2.17 -18.81 -4.23
N THR A 100 -3.47 -18.98 -4.43
CA THR A 100 -4.14 -19.90 -5.35
C THR A 100 -4.89 -19.10 -6.41
N ASP A 101 -5.43 -19.76 -7.44
CA ASP A 101 -6.30 -19.11 -8.44
C ASP A 101 -7.53 -18.46 -7.79
N GLU A 102 -8.10 -19.11 -6.77
CA GLU A 102 -9.22 -18.58 -5.98
C GLU A 102 -8.83 -17.30 -5.24
N SER A 103 -7.72 -17.32 -4.49
CA SER A 103 -7.30 -16.14 -3.73
C SER A 103 -6.88 -14.98 -4.63
N LEU A 104 -6.29 -15.26 -5.80
CA LEU A 104 -6.01 -14.23 -6.80
C LEU A 104 -7.31 -13.63 -7.35
N GLY A 105 -8.33 -14.48 -7.56
CA GLY A 105 -9.69 -14.05 -7.89
C GLY A 105 -10.26 -13.10 -6.85
N TRP A 106 -10.10 -13.38 -5.56
CA TRP A 106 -10.54 -12.49 -4.47
C TRP A 106 -9.85 -11.13 -4.48
N VAL A 107 -8.55 -11.06 -4.79
CA VAL A 107 -7.84 -9.76 -4.91
C VAL A 107 -8.46 -8.90 -6.01
N ARG A 108 -8.84 -9.51 -7.14
CA ARG A 108 -9.56 -8.83 -8.23
C ARG A 108 -10.99 -8.45 -7.85
N GLU A 109 -11.69 -9.30 -7.10
CA GLU A 109 -13.08 -9.04 -6.66
C GLU A 109 -13.17 -7.82 -5.74
N VAL A 110 -12.24 -7.65 -4.81
CA VAL A 110 -12.21 -6.51 -3.89
C VAL A 110 -11.49 -5.27 -4.47
N ALA A 111 -10.98 -5.36 -5.70
CA ALA A 111 -10.27 -4.26 -6.35
C ALA A 111 -11.06 -2.94 -6.46
N PRO A 112 -12.40 -2.92 -6.60
CA PRO A 112 -13.18 -1.67 -6.56
C PRO A 112 -13.01 -0.85 -5.28
N LEU A 113 -12.56 -1.45 -4.16
CA LEU A 113 -12.27 -0.73 -2.91
C LEU A 113 -10.90 -0.02 -2.93
N ALA A 114 -10.02 -0.38 -3.86
CA ALA A 114 -8.70 0.24 -4.06
C ALA A 114 -8.28 0.16 -5.55
N PRO A 115 -9.03 0.81 -6.46
CA PRO A 115 -8.91 0.57 -7.91
C PRO A 115 -7.55 0.98 -8.47
N LEU A 116 -6.87 1.95 -7.84
CA LEU A 116 -5.52 2.38 -8.24
C LEU A 116 -4.39 1.42 -7.81
N HIS A 117 -4.72 0.37 -7.05
CA HIS A 117 -3.74 -0.52 -6.43
C HIS A 117 -4.02 -1.98 -6.79
N ASN A 118 -5.17 -2.51 -6.39
CA ASN A 118 -5.44 -3.94 -6.36
C ASN A 118 -5.40 -4.62 -7.75
N TYR A 119 -5.79 -3.91 -8.82
CA TYR A 119 -5.70 -4.48 -10.17
C TYR A 119 -4.23 -4.72 -10.57
N ALA A 120 -3.37 -3.70 -10.40
CA ALA A 120 -1.95 -3.83 -10.69
C ALA A 120 -1.26 -4.85 -9.77
N GLU A 121 -1.67 -4.92 -8.50
CA GLU A 121 -1.16 -5.92 -7.55
C GLU A 121 -1.54 -7.35 -7.97
N ALA A 122 -2.79 -7.58 -8.40
CA ALA A 122 -3.23 -8.87 -8.93
C ALA A 122 -2.46 -9.28 -10.19
N ASP A 123 -2.27 -8.35 -11.14
CA ASP A 123 -1.55 -8.62 -12.39
C ASP A 123 -0.08 -8.94 -12.12
N VAL A 124 0.57 -8.24 -11.17
CA VAL A 124 1.95 -8.55 -10.75
C VAL A 124 2.05 -9.91 -10.07
N ILE A 125 1.07 -10.30 -9.24
CA ILE A 125 1.02 -11.65 -8.68
C ILE A 125 0.96 -12.70 -9.79
N GLU A 126 0.13 -12.50 -10.81
CA GLU A 126 0.01 -13.40 -11.96
C GLU A 126 1.34 -13.47 -12.74
N ILE A 127 1.94 -12.33 -13.05
CA ILE A 127 3.26 -12.23 -13.71
C ILE A 127 4.34 -12.96 -12.91
N CYS A 128 4.38 -12.79 -11.59
CA CYS A 128 5.35 -13.48 -10.74
C CYS A 128 5.16 -15.01 -10.75
N ARG A 129 3.92 -15.51 -10.84
CA ARG A 129 3.65 -16.95 -10.98
C ARG A 129 4.16 -17.50 -12.32
N GLU A 130 4.10 -16.69 -13.39
CA GLU A 130 4.66 -17.04 -14.69
C GLU A 130 6.20 -17.03 -14.69
N LEU A 131 6.81 -15.98 -14.15
CA LEU A 131 8.26 -15.75 -14.24
C LEU A 131 9.07 -16.53 -13.20
N PHE A 132 8.46 -16.93 -12.08
CA PHE A 132 9.09 -17.73 -11.03
C PHE A 132 8.34 -19.06 -10.82
N PRO A 133 8.34 -19.96 -11.82
CA PRO A 133 7.61 -21.22 -11.71
C PRO A 133 8.14 -22.04 -10.53
N GLY A 134 7.22 -22.56 -9.72
CA GLY A 134 7.52 -23.36 -8.53
C GLY A 134 7.81 -22.57 -7.25
N LYS A 135 7.86 -21.22 -7.29
CA LYS A 135 7.95 -20.40 -6.08
C LYS A 135 6.56 -20.12 -5.51
N GLY A 136 6.37 -20.38 -4.20
CA GLY A 136 5.12 -20.05 -3.52
C GLY A 136 4.93 -18.53 -3.45
N ASN A 137 3.71 -18.05 -3.67
CA ASN A 137 3.36 -16.63 -3.57
C ASN A 137 2.42 -16.43 -2.38
N VAL A 138 2.51 -15.30 -1.67
CA VAL A 138 1.69 -14.97 -0.50
C VAL A 138 1.15 -13.55 -0.63
N VAL A 139 -0.15 -13.38 -0.44
CA VAL A 139 -0.78 -12.06 -0.29
C VAL A 139 -0.65 -11.61 1.16
N VAL A 140 -0.14 -10.40 1.34
CA VAL A 140 -0.06 -9.68 2.61
C VAL A 140 -0.88 -8.41 2.47
N ALA A 141 -2.15 -8.48 2.88
CA ALA A 141 -3.06 -7.33 2.74
C ALA A 141 -2.81 -6.29 3.83
N ASP A 142 -2.77 -5.02 3.45
CA ASP A 142 -2.66 -3.89 4.38
C ASP A 142 -3.86 -3.80 5.33
N THR A 143 -5.01 -4.39 4.98
CA THR A 143 -6.22 -4.37 5.83
C THR A 143 -6.32 -5.52 6.81
N SER A 144 -5.45 -6.54 6.72
CA SER A 144 -5.54 -7.72 7.60
C SER A 144 -5.35 -7.37 9.08
N PHE A 145 -4.43 -6.44 9.42
CA PHE A 145 -4.22 -6.05 10.82
C PHE A 145 -5.45 -5.36 11.44
N HIS A 146 -6.26 -4.71 10.60
CA HIS A 146 -7.45 -3.95 10.95
C HIS A 146 -8.74 -4.79 10.88
N TYR A 147 -8.65 -6.04 10.40
CA TYR A 147 -9.83 -6.86 10.10
C TYR A 147 -10.76 -7.05 11.31
N ASN A 148 -10.16 -7.22 12.50
CA ASN A 148 -10.84 -7.48 13.76
C ASN A 148 -11.10 -6.21 14.60
N ILE A 149 -11.03 -5.01 14.01
CA ILE A 149 -11.52 -3.79 14.67
C ILE A 149 -12.95 -4.06 15.19
N PRO A 150 -13.31 -3.65 16.42
CA PRO A 150 -14.66 -3.87 16.95
C PRO A 150 -15.76 -3.17 16.14
N GLU A 151 -16.98 -3.73 16.14
CA GLU A 151 -18.13 -3.18 15.39
C GLU A 151 -18.37 -1.68 15.64
N LYS A 152 -18.26 -1.26 16.91
CA LYS A 152 -18.41 0.15 17.32
C LYS A 152 -17.44 1.12 16.63
N ALA A 153 -16.33 0.63 16.08
CA ALA A 153 -15.30 1.42 15.42
C ALA A 153 -15.29 1.22 13.89
N HIS A 154 -15.73 0.06 13.37
CA HIS A 154 -15.72 -0.18 11.92
C HIS A 154 -17.05 0.09 11.21
N ARG A 155 -18.18 0.10 11.91
CA ARG A 155 -19.50 0.23 11.29
C ARG A 155 -19.85 1.71 11.08
N TYR A 156 -20.05 2.11 9.83
CA TYR A 156 -20.59 3.44 9.51
C TYR A 156 -22.09 3.50 9.83
N ALA A 157 -22.58 4.69 10.20
CA ALA A 157 -23.99 4.96 10.51
C ALA A 157 -24.85 5.09 9.23
N LEU A 158 -24.82 4.06 8.39
CA LEU A 158 -25.56 3.97 7.13
C LEU A 158 -26.71 2.93 7.24
N PRO A 159 -27.71 2.98 6.33
CA PRO A 159 -28.76 1.96 6.24
C PRO A 159 -28.16 0.54 6.20
N ARG A 160 -28.77 -0.39 6.94
CA ARG A 160 -28.20 -1.73 7.16
C ARG A 160 -28.08 -2.53 5.88
N ASP A 161 -29.11 -2.48 5.04
CA ASP A 161 -29.18 -3.14 3.74
C ASP A 161 -28.08 -2.67 2.78
N VAL A 162 -27.76 -1.37 2.79
CA VAL A 162 -26.65 -0.81 2.00
C VAL A 162 -25.30 -1.31 2.51
N VAL A 163 -25.11 -1.30 3.84
CA VAL A 163 -23.89 -1.81 4.49
C VAL A 163 -23.66 -3.29 4.17
N GLU A 164 -24.71 -4.11 4.28
CA GLU A 164 -24.64 -5.55 4.03
C GLU A 164 -24.40 -5.86 2.56
N LYS A 165 -25.13 -5.21 1.65
CA LYS A 165 -25.04 -5.45 0.20
C LYS A 165 -23.66 -5.11 -0.38
N PHE A 166 -23.05 -4.02 0.08
CA PHE A 166 -21.78 -3.52 -0.46
C PHE A 166 -20.59 -3.76 0.48
N HIS A 167 -20.78 -4.49 1.58
CA HIS A 167 -19.77 -4.73 2.60
C HIS A 167 -19.09 -3.43 3.10
N ILE A 168 -19.89 -2.38 3.32
CA ILE A 168 -19.38 -1.06 3.71
C ILE A 168 -18.96 -1.08 5.18
N ARG A 169 -17.66 -0.91 5.42
CA ARG A 169 -17.07 -0.79 6.75
C ARG A 169 -15.73 -0.08 6.67
N LYS A 170 -15.22 0.32 7.82
CA LYS A 170 -13.81 0.67 7.96
C LYS A 170 -12.96 -0.59 7.75
N TYR A 171 -12.06 -0.54 6.78
CA TYR A 171 -11.04 -1.58 6.55
C TYR A 171 -9.64 -1.09 6.96
N GLY A 172 -9.41 0.23 6.98
CA GLY A 172 -8.08 0.78 7.22
C GLY A 172 -7.11 0.58 6.06
N ALA A 173 -5.84 0.95 6.27
CA ALA A 173 -4.69 0.54 5.45
C ALA A 173 -3.41 0.74 6.27
N HIS A 174 -2.25 0.47 5.68
CA HIS A 174 -0.95 0.47 6.37
C HIS A 174 -0.85 -0.52 7.53
N GLY A 175 -1.73 -1.53 7.60
CA GLY A 175 -1.78 -2.48 8.70
C GLY A 175 -0.50 -3.30 8.87
N THR A 176 0.23 -3.58 7.79
CA THR A 176 1.55 -4.21 7.88
C THR A 176 2.56 -3.32 8.63
N SER A 177 2.51 -2.01 8.42
CA SER A 177 3.36 -1.06 9.13
C SER A 177 2.94 -0.89 10.58
N HIS A 178 1.64 -0.71 10.86
CA HIS A 178 1.13 -0.61 12.24
C HIS A 178 1.43 -1.87 13.06
N ARG A 179 1.27 -3.06 12.46
CA ARG A 179 1.64 -4.34 13.06
C ARG A 179 3.13 -4.44 13.37
N TYR A 180 3.99 -3.95 12.46
CA TYR A 180 5.44 -3.91 12.68
C TYR A 180 5.79 -2.94 13.82
N ILE A 181 5.23 -1.73 13.82
CA ILE A 181 5.47 -0.70 14.85
C ILE A 181 5.06 -1.23 16.23
N TRP A 182 3.91 -1.91 16.34
CA TRP A 182 3.51 -2.58 17.58
C TRP A 182 4.56 -3.60 18.04
N ARG A 183 4.97 -4.52 17.16
CA ARG A 183 5.93 -5.58 17.52
C ARG A 183 7.29 -5.01 17.94
N ALA A 184 7.81 -4.03 17.20
CA ALA A 184 9.07 -3.37 17.53
C ALA A 184 8.98 -2.59 18.85
N SER A 185 7.85 -1.91 19.10
CA SER A 185 7.62 -1.23 20.38
C SER A 185 7.50 -2.20 21.54
N LYS A 186 6.85 -3.37 21.32
CA LYS A 186 6.72 -4.43 22.33
C LYS A 186 8.06 -5.08 22.66
N GLU A 187 8.92 -5.27 21.66
CA GLU A 187 10.30 -5.76 21.86
C GLU A 187 11.12 -4.78 22.71
N PHE A 188 10.96 -3.47 22.47
CA PHE A 188 11.69 -2.43 23.20
C PHE A 188 11.16 -2.18 24.63
N LEU A 189 9.83 -2.17 24.81
CA LEU A 189 9.17 -1.80 26.08
C LEU A 189 8.76 -3.00 26.94
N GLY A 190 8.77 -4.22 26.39
CA GLY A 190 8.39 -5.43 27.11
C GLY A 190 6.92 -5.49 27.53
N ASP A 191 6.64 -6.17 28.64
CA ASP A 191 5.28 -6.51 29.06
C ASP A 191 4.41 -5.29 29.42
N ASP A 192 5.02 -4.17 29.79
CA ASP A 192 4.32 -2.92 30.16
C ASP A 192 3.55 -2.26 29.01
N LEU A 193 3.92 -2.58 27.76
CA LEU A 193 3.19 -2.05 26.60
C LEU A 193 1.87 -2.80 26.39
N HIS A 194 0.78 -2.14 26.80
CA HIS A 194 -0.60 -2.57 26.57
C HIS A 194 -1.33 -1.72 25.54
N ASN A 195 -1.13 -0.40 25.54
CA ASN A 195 -1.81 0.53 24.63
C ASN A 195 -0.77 1.32 23.84
N LEU A 196 -0.98 1.43 22.53
CA LEU A 196 -0.10 2.16 21.61
C LEU A 196 -0.94 2.94 20.60
N VAL A 197 -0.67 4.24 20.45
CA VAL A 197 -1.10 4.99 19.27
C VAL A 197 0.06 4.96 18.26
N SER A 198 -0.15 4.27 17.15
CA SER A 198 0.84 4.15 16.08
C SER A 198 0.57 5.20 15.00
N CYS A 199 1.56 6.04 14.70
CA CYS A 199 1.47 7.08 13.67
C CYS A 199 2.32 6.69 12.46
N HIS A 200 1.68 6.26 11.37
CA HIS A 200 2.35 6.07 10.09
C HIS A 200 2.19 7.34 9.27
N LEU A 201 3.25 8.15 9.16
CA LEU A 201 3.21 9.46 8.51
C LEU A 201 4.11 9.45 7.27
N GLY A 202 3.49 9.67 6.10
CA GLY A 202 4.15 9.68 4.80
C GLY A 202 3.22 10.24 3.72
N SER A 203 3.49 9.92 2.45
CA SER A 203 2.64 10.37 1.33
C SER A 203 1.19 9.87 1.45
N GLY A 204 1.00 8.71 2.08
CA GLY A 204 -0.23 8.33 2.77
C GLY A 204 0.01 8.33 4.27
N SER A 205 -0.99 8.78 5.03
CA SER A 205 -0.85 8.91 6.49
C SER A 205 -2.04 8.30 7.22
N SER A 206 -1.76 7.55 8.28
CA SER A 206 -2.78 6.94 9.13
C SER A 206 -2.31 6.80 10.58
N LEU A 207 -3.28 6.85 11.50
CA LEU A 207 -3.07 6.49 12.89
C LEU A 207 -3.86 5.21 13.20
N ALA A 208 -3.32 4.38 14.07
CA ALA A 208 -4.00 3.20 14.62
C ALA A 208 -3.90 3.19 16.15
N ALA A 209 -5.02 2.89 16.81
CA ALA A 209 -5.11 2.71 18.25
C ALA A 209 -5.03 1.22 18.56
N ILE A 210 -3.87 0.77 19.04
CA ILE A 210 -3.56 -0.65 19.24
C ILE A 210 -3.63 -0.97 20.72
N LYS A 211 -4.35 -2.03 21.08
CA LYS A 211 -4.43 -2.56 22.43
C LYS A 211 -4.07 -4.05 22.44
N ASP A 212 -3.09 -4.42 23.24
CA ASP A 212 -2.63 -5.81 23.40
C ASP A 212 -2.34 -6.50 22.06
N GLY A 213 -1.81 -5.75 21.09
CA GLY A 213 -1.49 -6.23 19.74
C GLY A 213 -2.65 -6.31 18.77
N HIS A 214 -3.84 -5.87 19.17
CA HIS A 214 -5.02 -5.80 18.32
C HIS A 214 -5.36 -4.34 17.99
N ASP A 215 -5.69 -4.08 16.73
CA ASP A 215 -6.19 -2.76 16.36
C ASP A 215 -7.61 -2.54 16.87
N MET A 216 -7.81 -1.42 17.56
CA MET A 216 -9.07 -1.02 18.16
C MET A 216 -9.78 0.06 17.33
N ASP A 217 -9.03 0.85 16.57
CA ASP A 217 -9.54 1.83 15.62
C ASP A 217 -8.40 2.38 14.73
N THR A 218 -8.71 2.76 13.50
CA THR A 218 -7.76 3.39 12.57
C THR A 218 -8.39 4.58 11.88
N THR A 219 -7.58 5.53 11.42
CA THR A 219 -8.09 6.75 10.78
C THR A 219 -8.54 6.51 9.35
N MET A 220 -7.94 5.57 8.62
CA MET A 220 -8.37 5.24 7.26
C MET A 220 -9.67 4.44 7.27
N GLY A 221 -10.48 4.65 6.24
CA GLY A 221 -11.89 4.28 6.20
C GLY A 221 -12.19 3.00 5.43
N LEU A 222 -13.26 3.06 4.64
CA LEU A 222 -13.55 2.10 3.57
C LEU A 222 -12.38 2.01 2.56
N THR A 223 -11.78 3.17 2.29
CA THR A 223 -10.64 3.35 1.38
C THR A 223 -9.52 4.12 2.09
N PRO A 224 -8.30 4.17 1.52
CA PRO A 224 -7.20 4.97 2.03
C PRO A 224 -7.37 6.50 1.88
N LEU A 225 -8.56 7.00 1.50
CA LEU A 225 -8.86 8.43 1.36
C LEU A 225 -9.18 9.09 2.71
N ASP A 226 -9.93 8.39 3.57
CA ASP A 226 -10.45 8.91 4.84
C ASP A 226 -9.33 9.12 5.89
N GLY A 227 -9.61 9.95 6.90
CA GLY A 227 -8.69 10.19 8.01
C GLY A 227 -7.88 11.47 7.86
N LEU A 228 -6.55 11.35 7.91
CA LEU A 228 -5.64 12.50 7.91
C LEU A 228 -5.54 13.19 6.54
N ILE A 229 -5.15 14.46 6.56
CA ILE A 229 -4.59 15.15 5.38
C ILE A 229 -3.31 14.41 4.96
N MET A 230 -3.13 14.16 3.67
CA MET A 230 -1.96 13.46 3.13
C MET A 230 -1.33 14.27 1.99
N GLY A 231 -0.37 13.70 1.25
CA GLY A 231 0.32 14.43 0.18
C GLY A 231 -0.64 15.01 -0.87
N THR A 232 -1.50 14.17 -1.45
CA THR A 232 -2.46 14.56 -2.50
C THR A 232 -3.93 14.21 -2.18
N ARG A 233 -4.16 13.57 -1.03
CA ARG A 233 -5.49 13.12 -0.59
C ARG A 233 -6.09 14.11 0.40
N CYS A 234 -7.38 14.40 0.25
CA CYS A 234 -8.07 15.36 1.11
C CYS A 234 -8.16 14.92 2.58
N GLY A 235 -8.23 13.61 2.85
CA GLY A 235 -8.54 13.13 4.19
C GLY A 235 -10.03 13.28 4.49
N THR A 236 -10.34 13.44 5.78
CA THR A 236 -11.71 13.64 6.25
C THR A 236 -12.25 14.99 5.79
N ILE A 237 -13.41 14.97 5.12
CA ILE A 237 -14.22 16.15 4.78
C ILE A 237 -15.70 15.85 5.00
N ASP A 238 -16.57 16.86 4.92
CA ASP A 238 -18.02 16.67 4.95
C ASP A 238 -18.48 15.81 3.75
N PRO A 239 -19.16 14.68 3.95
CA PRO A 239 -19.72 13.88 2.85
C PRO A 239 -20.64 14.66 1.92
N ALA A 240 -21.34 15.71 2.41
CA ALA A 240 -22.17 16.57 1.59
C ALA A 240 -21.37 17.36 0.54
N THR A 241 -20.06 17.57 0.76
CA THR A 241 -19.17 18.21 -0.22
C THR A 241 -19.12 17.42 -1.53
N VAL A 242 -19.07 16.08 -1.49
CA VAL A 242 -19.11 15.23 -2.70
C VAL A 242 -20.38 15.52 -3.51
N CYS A 243 -21.53 15.52 -2.83
CA CYS A 243 -22.83 15.77 -3.47
C CYS A 243 -22.93 17.19 -4.04
N PHE A 244 -22.40 18.19 -3.31
CA PHE A 244 -22.40 19.58 -3.73
C PHE A 244 -21.55 19.79 -4.98
N LEU A 245 -20.32 19.25 -5.01
CA LEU A 245 -19.42 19.32 -6.17
C LEU A 245 -20.07 18.74 -7.43
N MET A 246 -20.76 17.61 -7.31
CA MET A 246 -21.41 17.00 -8.46
C MET A 246 -22.65 17.78 -8.92
N ARG A 247 -23.54 18.15 -7.99
CA ARG A 247 -24.83 18.77 -8.34
C ARG A 247 -24.70 20.22 -8.77
N GLU A 248 -23.94 21.00 -8.01
CA GLU A 248 -23.80 22.45 -8.23
C GLU A 248 -22.54 22.77 -9.03
N GLY A 249 -21.44 22.06 -8.78
CA GLY A 249 -20.19 22.24 -9.51
C GLY A 249 -20.18 21.59 -10.89
N GLY A 250 -21.12 20.69 -11.18
CA GLY A 250 -21.22 19.99 -12.47
C GLY A 250 -20.11 18.96 -12.71
N TYR A 251 -19.32 18.61 -11.69
CA TYR A 251 -18.27 17.61 -11.79
C TYR A 251 -18.85 16.20 -11.90
N THR A 252 -18.22 15.38 -12.74
CA THR A 252 -18.46 13.95 -12.81
C THR A 252 -17.92 13.22 -11.58
N ILE A 253 -18.34 11.96 -11.38
CA ILE A 253 -17.83 11.11 -10.29
C ILE A 253 -16.31 10.96 -10.39
N ASP A 254 -15.78 10.73 -11.60
CA ASP A 254 -14.36 10.50 -11.84
C ASP A 254 -13.52 11.77 -11.62
N GLU A 255 -14.06 12.95 -11.95
CA GLU A 255 -13.43 14.23 -11.66
C GLU A 255 -13.37 14.49 -10.14
N VAL A 256 -14.45 14.17 -9.41
CA VAL A 256 -14.46 14.29 -7.95
C VAL A 256 -13.49 13.30 -7.29
N ASP A 257 -13.47 12.04 -7.74
CA ASP A 257 -12.52 11.03 -7.23
C ASP A 257 -11.07 11.45 -7.48
N THR A 258 -10.77 11.94 -8.69
CA THR A 258 -9.45 12.48 -9.05
C THR A 258 -9.11 13.68 -8.18
N MET A 259 -10.05 14.62 -7.98
CA MET A 259 -9.87 15.80 -7.15
C MET A 259 -9.48 15.41 -5.72
N MET A 260 -10.22 14.47 -5.14
CA MET A 260 -10.03 14.04 -3.75
C MET A 260 -8.77 13.21 -3.55
N ASN A 261 -8.33 12.42 -4.53
CA ASN A 261 -7.17 11.53 -4.40
C ASN A 261 -5.85 12.12 -4.90
N LYS A 262 -5.88 13.00 -5.91
CA LYS A 262 -4.70 13.43 -6.66
C LYS A 262 -4.44 14.93 -6.61
N GLN A 263 -5.46 15.74 -6.32
CA GLN A 263 -5.37 17.20 -6.41
C GLN A 263 -5.66 17.91 -5.08
N SER A 264 -5.78 17.17 -3.98
CA SER A 264 -6.11 17.68 -2.65
C SER A 264 -4.91 17.60 -1.70
N GLY A 265 -5.14 17.64 -0.39
CA GLY A 265 -4.12 17.39 0.62
C GLY A 265 -3.09 18.52 0.73
N LEU A 266 -1.87 18.17 1.11
CA LEU A 266 -0.74 19.11 1.23
C LEU A 266 -0.45 19.82 -0.10
N LEU A 267 -0.67 19.16 -1.24
CA LEU A 267 -0.54 19.78 -2.55
C LEU A 267 -1.47 20.98 -2.72
N ALA A 268 -2.77 20.80 -2.42
CA ALA A 268 -3.74 21.88 -2.53
C ALA A 268 -3.54 22.97 -1.48
N LEU A 269 -3.14 22.60 -0.26
CA LEU A 269 -2.95 23.54 0.84
C LEU A 269 -1.67 24.39 0.67
N SER A 270 -0.59 23.79 0.19
CA SER A 270 0.66 24.52 -0.06
C SER A 270 0.63 25.29 -1.37
N GLY A 271 -0.11 24.81 -2.38
CA GLY A 271 -0.07 25.34 -3.74
C GLY A 271 1.25 25.07 -4.48
N ILE A 272 2.17 24.30 -3.88
CA ILE A 272 3.55 24.11 -4.38
C ILE A 272 3.85 22.63 -4.57
N SER A 273 3.74 21.83 -3.50
CA SER A 273 4.19 20.44 -3.51
C SER A 273 3.34 19.55 -2.60
N SER A 274 3.34 18.25 -2.91
CA SER A 274 2.78 17.22 -2.05
C SER A 274 3.81 16.66 -1.05
N ASP A 275 5.09 17.03 -1.20
CA ASP A 275 6.19 16.57 -0.36
C ASP A 275 6.37 17.49 0.85
N SER A 276 6.38 16.92 2.05
CA SER A 276 6.53 17.70 3.28
C SER A 276 7.87 18.43 3.35
N ARG A 277 8.93 17.90 2.72
CA ARG A 277 10.27 18.51 2.72
C ARG A 277 10.30 19.80 1.91
N ASP A 278 9.62 19.81 0.76
CA ASP A 278 9.51 21.00 -0.08
C ASP A 278 8.70 22.09 0.64
N ILE A 279 7.65 21.68 1.37
CA ILE A 279 6.81 22.59 2.15
C ILE A 279 7.60 23.18 3.32
N GLU A 280 8.34 22.37 4.07
CA GLU A 280 9.21 22.83 5.17
C GLU A 280 10.27 23.82 4.65
N ALA A 281 10.94 23.51 3.53
CA ALA A 281 11.87 24.42 2.89
C ALA A 281 11.21 25.73 2.43
N GLY A 282 9.96 25.67 1.93
CA GLY A 282 9.17 26.85 1.61
C GLY A 282 8.86 27.72 2.83
N ILE A 283 8.44 27.11 3.94
CA ILE A 283 8.21 27.82 5.21
C ILE A 283 9.49 28.51 5.71
N GLU A 284 10.64 27.85 5.60
CA GLU A 284 11.94 28.43 5.96
C GLU A 284 12.35 29.59 5.05
N ALA A 285 11.92 29.57 3.78
CA ALA A 285 12.20 30.62 2.80
C ALA A 285 11.26 31.85 2.90
N GLY A 286 10.09 31.71 3.54
CA GLY A 286 9.08 32.77 3.71
C GLY A 286 8.08 32.88 2.55
#